data_AF-A0A2M8L3T3-F1
#
_entry.id   AF-A0A2M8L3T3-F1
#
_cell.length_a   1.000
_cell.length_b   1.000
_cell.length_c   1.000
_cell.angle_alpha   90.00
_cell.angle_beta   90.00
_cell.angle_gamma   90.00
#
_symmetry.space_group_name_H-M   'P 1'
#
loop_
_entity.id
_entity.type
_entity.pdbx_description
1 polymer ?
#
loop_
_entity_poly.entity_id
_entity_poly.type
_entity_poly.pdbx_seq_one_letter_code
_entity_poly.pdbx_strand_id
1 'polypeptide(L)' 'KTAGEIMEILKKLNKEGNTIIVVTHDRQIARFAQRIIKISDGRIA' A
#
# COMPACT_ATOMS: atom_id res chain seq x y z
N LYS A 1 -9.20 -13.66 -2.52
CA LYS A 1 -10.45 -12.87 -2.62
C LYS A 1 -10.44 -11.68 -1.66
N THR A 2 -10.13 -11.89 -0.37
CA THR A 2 -10.11 -10.85 0.68
C THR A 2 -9.14 -9.68 0.49
N ALA A 3 -7.93 -9.92 -0.06
CA ALA A 3 -6.93 -8.86 -0.20
C ALA A 3 -7.42 -7.69 -1.09
N GLY A 4 -8.12 -7.97 -2.18
CA GLY A 4 -8.67 -6.93 -3.06
C GLY A 4 -9.77 -6.10 -2.39
N GLU A 5 -10.65 -6.74 -1.62
CA GLU A 5 -11.72 -6.06 -0.87
C GLU A 5 -11.15 -5.11 0.19
N ILE A 6 -10.11 -5.55 0.91
CA ILE A 6 -9.40 -4.69 1.87
C ILE A 6 -8.74 -3.50 1.15
N MET A 7 -8.11 -3.72 0.00
CA MET A 7 -7.49 -2.62 -0.75
C MET A 7 -8.51 -1.58 -1.22
N GLU A 8 -9.73 -1.97 -1.58
CA GLU A 8 -10.79 -1.02 -1.94
C GLU A 8 -11.25 -0.18 -0.74
N ILE A 9 -11.35 -0.78 0.46
CA ILE A 9 -11.67 -0.03 1.69
C ILE A 9 -10.56 0.98 2.00
N LEU A 10 -9.28 0.56 1.96
CA LEU A 10 -8.15 1.45 2.18
C LEU A 10 -8.11 2.58 1.14
N LYS A 11 -8.42 2.28 -0.12
CA LYS A 11 -8.49 3.28 -1.18
C LYS A 11 -9.59 4.31 -0.93
N LYS A 12 -10.75 3.89 -0.41
CA LYS A 12 -11.84 4.81 -0.02
C LYS A 12 -11.40 5.74 1.11
N LEU A 13 -10.84 5.19 2.19
CA LEU A 13 -10.34 5.99 3.32
C LEU A 13 -9.25 6.97 2.90
N ASN A 14 -8.36 6.57 1.98
CA ASN A 14 -7.34 7.44 1.45
C ASN A 14 -7.92 8.60 0.63
N LYS A 15 -8.99 8.36 -0.16
CA LYS A 15 -9.74 9.42 -0.86
C LYS A 15 -10.47 10.37 0.09
N GLU A 16 -10.84 9.92 1.27
CA GLU A 16 -11.43 10.74 2.33
C GLU A 16 -10.40 11.61 3.08
N GLY A 17 -9.12 11.57 2.68
CA GLY A 17 -8.05 12.41 3.23
C GLY A 17 -7.13 11.71 4.22
N ASN A 18 -7.33 10.41 4.48
CA ASN A 18 -6.46 9.65 5.38
C ASN A 18 -5.15 9.26 4.68
N THR A 19 -4.03 9.49 5.33
CA THR A 19 -2.74 8.94 4.86
C THR A 19 -2.62 7.49 5.33
N ILE A 20 -2.40 6.57 4.39
CA ILE A 20 -2.29 5.13 4.68
C ILE A 20 -0.91 4.64 4.26
N ILE A 21 -0.24 3.93 5.16
CA ILE A 21 1.04 3.26 4.91
C ILE A 21 0.80 1.76 4.97
N VAL A 22 1.19 1.03 3.92
CA VAL A 22 1.09 -0.42 3.84
C VAL A 22 2.48 -0.99 3.67
N VAL A 23 2.89 -1.89 4.57
CA VAL A 23 4.15 -2.64 4.48
C VAL A 23 3.83 -4.02 3.93
N THR A 24 4.44 -4.37 2.80
CA THR A 24 4.22 -5.67 2.15
C THR A 24 5.45 -6.11 1.37
N HIS A 25 5.63 -7.43 1.24
CA HIS A 25 6.59 -8.04 0.33
C HIS A 25 5.93 -8.44 -1.02
N ASP A 26 4.59 -8.34 -1.11
CA ASP A 26 3.83 -8.65 -2.32
C ASP A 26 3.79 -7.44 -3.28
N ARG A 27 4.40 -7.61 -4.45
CA ARG A 27 4.43 -6.58 -5.50
C ARG A 27 3.07 -6.28 -6.10
N GLN A 28 2.10 -7.18 -6.04
CA GLN A 28 0.74 -6.92 -6.51
C GLN A 28 0.04 -5.93 -5.59
N ILE A 29 0.15 -6.12 -4.27
CA ILE A 29 -0.40 -5.19 -3.26
C ILE A 29 0.29 -3.82 -3.35
N ALA A 30 1.62 -3.79 -3.49
CA ALA A 30 2.36 -2.53 -3.61
C ALA A 30 1.89 -1.67 -4.80
N ARG A 31 1.48 -2.28 -5.91
CA ARG A 31 0.99 -1.56 -7.11
C ARG A 31 -0.31 -0.78 -6.89
N PHE A 32 -1.06 -1.05 -5.83
CA PHE A 32 -2.26 -0.27 -5.50
C PHE A 32 -1.93 1.07 -4.82
N ALA A 33 -0.70 1.23 -4.30
CA ALA A 33 -0.29 2.45 -3.61
C ALA A 33 0.04 3.58 -4.60
N GLN A 34 -0.26 4.83 -4.21
CA GLN A 34 0.12 6.01 -4.99
C GLN A 34 1.63 6.26 -5.00
N ARG A 35 2.32 5.81 -3.94
CA ARG A 35 3.77 5.89 -3.79
C ARG A 35 4.29 4.56 -3.25
N ILE A 36 5.36 4.05 -3.87
CA ILE A 36 6.06 2.85 -3.44
C ILE A 36 7.45 3.26 -2.97
N ILE A 37 7.79 2.90 -1.73
CA ILE A 37 9.14 3.05 -1.18
C ILE A 37 9.69 1.65 -0.96
N LYS A 38 10.81 1.35 -1.61
CA LYS A 38 11.51 0.08 -1.40
C LYS A 38 12.54 0.26 -0.30
N ILE A 39 12.59 -0.71 0.62
CA ILE A 39 13.59 -0.76 1.69
C ILE A 39 14.47 -1.99 1.45
N SER A 40 15.78 -1.81 1.48
CA SER A 40 16.79 -2.88 1.49
C SER A 40 17.81 -2.56 2.57
N ASP A 41 18.13 -3.54 3.43
CA ASP A 41 19.16 -3.39 4.47
C ASP A 41 19.00 -2.14 5.35
N GLY A 42 17.74 -1.82 5.69
CA GLY A 42 17.40 -0.65 6.51
C GLY A 42 17.50 0.69 5.78
N ARG A 43 17.74 0.70 4.46
CA ARG A 43 17.88 1.91 3.64
C ARG A 43 16.82 1.98 2.55
N ILE A 44 16.44 3.19 2.17
CA ILE A 44 15.61 3.42 0.99
C ILE A 44 16.46 3.15 -0.25
N ALA A 45 15.92 2.35 -1.18
CA ALA A 45 16.58 1.88 -2.40
C ALA A 45 15.76 2.16 -3.66
#